data_AF-A0A3M9YYA3-F1
#
_entry.id   AF-A0A3M9YYA3-F1
#
_cell.length_a   1.000
_cell.length_b   1.000
_cell.length_c   1.000
_cell.angle_alpha   90.00
_cell.angle_beta   90.00
_cell.angle_gamma   90.00
#
_symmetry.space_group_name_H-M   'P 1'
#
loop_
_entity.id
_entity.type
_entity.pdbx_description
1 polymer ?
#
loop_
_entity_poly.entity_id
_entity_poly.type
_entity_poly.pdbx_seq_one_letter_code
_entity_poly.pdbx_strand_id
1 'polypeptide(L)'
;QSNYIGPSPKTLTGSTLFGVLGNLLYRDRGFSTGKPITAQFYMRDPKTMCLKTEYSGNSFEEEVKLIGTQYRTRQTIISRAGEEQMIGQYLEKRLK
;
A
#
# COMPACT_ATOMS: atom_id res chain seq x y z
N GLN A 1 31.20 -4.86 6.86
CA GLN A 1 30.25 -3.80 6.44
C GLN A 1 29.64 -4.22 5.11
N SER A 2 28.31 -4.27 5.01
CA SER A 2 27.63 -4.52 3.73
C SER A 2 27.34 -3.19 3.07
N ASN A 3 28.00 -2.92 1.94
CA ASN A 3 27.74 -1.74 1.12
C ASN A 3 26.57 -2.06 0.18
N TYR A 4 25.35 -1.87 0.67
CA TYR A 4 24.16 -1.96 -0.16
C TYR A 4 24.03 -0.71 -1.01
N ILE A 5 24.34 -0.82 -2.30
CA ILE A 5 24.03 0.20 -3.30
C ILE A 5 22.62 -0.10 -3.79
N GLY A 6 21.63 0.56 -3.18
CA GLY A 6 20.24 0.43 -3.60
C GLY A 6 20.06 0.90 -5.06
N PRO A 7 19.05 0.37 -5.78
CA PRO A 7 18.73 0.86 -7.11
C PRO A 7 18.48 2.38 -7.07
N SER A 8 18.95 3.11 -8.09
CA SER A 8 18.70 4.55 -8.17
C SER A 8 17.19 4.79 -8.15
N PRO A 9 16.69 5.71 -7.30
CA PRO A 9 15.26 5.94 -7.20
C PRO A 9 14.77 6.51 -8.54
N LYS A 10 14.05 5.69 -9.30
CA LYS A 10 13.28 6.17 -10.43
C LYS A 10 12.19 7.08 -9.85
N THR A 11 12.26 8.38 -10.12
CA THR A 11 11.22 9.33 -9.72
C THR A 11 9.95 8.99 -10.50
N LEU A 12 9.05 8.25 -9.85
CA LEU A 12 7.74 7.94 -10.40
C LEU A 12 6.74 8.92 -9.78
N THR A 13 6.23 9.84 -10.59
CA THR A 13 5.09 10.69 -10.21
C THR A 13 3.80 9.97 -10.55
N GLY A 14 2.82 10.07 -9.65
CA GLY A 14 1.51 9.46 -9.84
C GLY A 14 0.48 10.05 -8.89
N SER A 15 -0.79 9.92 -9.25
CA SER A 15 -1.93 10.33 -8.44
C SER A 15 -3.05 9.32 -8.59
N THR A 16 -3.86 9.17 -7.54
CA THR A 16 -5.05 8.30 -7.54
C THR A 16 -6.09 8.93 -6.63
N LEU A 17 -7.37 8.72 -6.97
CA LEU A 17 -8.51 9.14 -6.17
C LEU A 17 -9.03 7.93 -5.38
N PHE A 18 -9.29 8.16 -4.09
CA PHE A 18 -9.90 7.17 -3.21
C PHE A 18 -11.37 7.51 -2.95
N GLY A 19 -12.25 6.53 -3.12
CA GLY A 19 -13.62 6.55 -2.64
C GLY A 19 -13.84 5.42 -1.63
N VAL A 20 -14.70 5.62 -0.63
CA VAL A 20 -14.97 4.62 0.40
C VAL A 20 -16.47 4.40 0.55
N LEU A 21 -16.90 3.13 0.55
CA LEU A 21 -18.27 2.72 0.86
C LEU A 21 -18.22 1.43 1.70
N GLY A 22 -18.66 1.50 2.96
CA GLY A 22 -18.56 0.38 3.88
C GLY A 22 -17.10 -0.05 4.08
N ASN A 23 -16.81 -1.31 3.77
CA ASN A 23 -15.46 -1.92 3.82
C ASN A 23 -14.77 -1.97 2.44
N LEU A 24 -15.31 -1.29 1.43
CA LEU A 24 -14.72 -1.19 0.10
C LEU A 24 -14.04 0.15 -0.08
N LEU A 25 -12.81 0.10 -0.58
CA LEU A 25 -12.01 1.24 -1.00
C LEU A 25 -11.86 1.19 -2.52
N TYR A 26 -12.45 2.16 -3.20
CA TYR A 26 -12.38 2.34 -4.64
C TYR A 26 -11.15 3.16 -5.00
N ARG A 27 -10.46 2.76 -6.06
CA ARG A 27 -9.37 3.50 -6.67
C ARG A 27 -9.72 3.72 -8.13
N ASP A 28 -9.51 4.94 -8.62
CA ASP A 28 -9.69 5.26 -10.03
C ASP A 28 -8.72 4.49 -10.96
N ARG A 29 -7.61 3.99 -10.40
CA ARG A 29 -6.59 3.21 -11.09
C ARG A 29 -5.88 2.21 -10.18
N GLY A 30 -5.35 1.14 -10.75
CA GLY A 30 -4.41 0.22 -10.11
C GLY A 30 -2.95 0.60 -10.32
N PHE A 31 -2.04 -0.13 -9.69
CA PHE A 31 -0.60 0.12 -9.83
C PHE A 31 -0.10 -0.16 -11.25
N SER A 32 -0.66 -1.18 -11.91
CA SER A 32 -0.30 -1.59 -13.27
C SER A 32 -1.45 -1.47 -14.28
N THR A 33 -2.54 -0.79 -13.92
CA THR A 33 -3.71 -0.63 -14.79
C THR A 33 -4.34 0.74 -14.60
N GLY A 34 -4.71 1.40 -15.69
CA GLY A 34 -5.49 2.64 -15.66
C GLY A 34 -6.99 2.43 -15.38
N LYS A 35 -7.42 1.17 -15.20
CA LYS A 35 -8.83 0.85 -14.91
C LYS A 35 -9.11 0.97 -13.41
N PRO A 36 -10.33 1.37 -13.02
CA PRO A 36 -10.74 1.36 -11.62
C PRO A 36 -10.57 -0.01 -10.99
N ILE A 37 -10.12 -0.03 -9.74
CA ILE A 37 -10.00 -1.24 -8.93
C ILE A 37 -10.63 -1.02 -7.56
N THR A 38 -10.99 -2.11 -6.91
CA THR A 38 -11.47 -2.10 -5.53
C THR A 38 -10.51 -2.84 -4.63
N ALA A 39 -10.45 -2.40 -3.38
CA ALA A 39 -9.76 -3.07 -2.30
C ALA A 39 -10.72 -3.25 -1.14
N GLN A 40 -10.56 -4.32 -0.38
CA GLN A 40 -11.26 -4.50 0.89
C GLN A 40 -10.39 -3.96 2.00
N PHE A 41 -10.98 -3.24 2.95
CA PHE A 41 -10.27 -2.80 4.13
C PHE A 41 -11.06 -3.06 5.40
N TYR A 42 -10.33 -3.16 6.51
CA TYR A 42 -10.91 -3.15 7.83
C TYR A 42 -9.96 -2.43 8.80
N MET A 43 -10.52 -1.89 9.88
CA MET A 43 -9.75 -1.33 10.97
C MET A 43 -9.50 -2.45 11.99
N ARG A 44 -8.26 -2.92 12.12
CA ARG A 44 -7.90 -3.89 13.16
C ARG A 44 -8.02 -3.27 14.55
N ASP A 45 -7.64 -2.01 14.64
CA ASP A 45 -7.77 -1.16 15.82
C ASP A 45 -7.91 0.31 15.35
N PRO A 46 -8.26 1.27 16.24
CA PRO A 46 -8.49 2.67 15.84
C PRO A 46 -7.31 3.36 15.14
N LYS A 47 -6.10 2.79 15.21
CA LYS A 47 -4.88 3.35 14.61
C LYS A 47 -4.30 2.48 13.51
N THR A 48 -4.87 1.32 13.21
CA THR A 48 -4.35 0.40 12.19
C THR A 48 -5.43 -0.03 11.22
N MET A 49 -5.23 0.34 9.95
CA MET A 49 -6.03 -0.10 8.82
C MET A 49 -5.30 -1.25 8.11
N CYS A 50 -6.01 -2.33 7.82
CA CYS A 50 -5.56 -3.40 6.94
C CYS A 50 -6.31 -3.29 5.61
N LEU A 51 -5.60 -3.38 4.50
CA LEU A 51 -6.13 -3.22 3.14
C LEU A 51 -5.65 -4.38 2.27
N LYS A 52 -6.56 -5.03 1.56
CA LYS A 52 -6.25 -6.06 0.56
C LYS A 52 -6.75 -5.61 -0.80
N THR A 53 -5.81 -5.44 -1.72
CA THR A 53 -6.08 -5.14 -3.12
C THR A 53 -5.70 -6.36 -3.95
N GLU A 54 -6.59 -6.86 -4.78
CA GLU A 54 -6.31 -7.99 -5.66
C GLU A 54 -6.83 -7.72 -7.06
N TYR A 55 -5.97 -7.86 -8.06
CA TYR A 55 -6.34 -7.76 -9.46
C TYR A 55 -5.29 -8.42 -10.35
N SER A 56 -5.74 -9.02 -11.47
CA SER A 56 -4.85 -9.62 -12.48
C SER A 56 -3.83 -10.61 -11.90
N GLY A 57 -4.24 -11.41 -10.91
CA GLY A 57 -3.38 -12.41 -10.24
C GLY A 57 -2.29 -11.83 -9.33
N ASN A 58 -2.32 -10.52 -9.07
CA ASN A 58 -1.46 -9.86 -8.08
C ASN A 58 -2.31 -9.49 -6.87
N SER A 59 -1.77 -9.70 -5.67
CA SER A 59 -2.35 -9.21 -4.43
C SER A 59 -1.36 -8.32 -3.67
N PHE A 60 -1.92 -7.33 -2.99
CA PHE A 60 -1.21 -6.37 -2.16
C PHE A 60 -1.95 -6.32 -0.83
N GLU A 61 -1.32 -6.84 0.21
CA GLU A 61 -1.86 -6.82 1.57
C GLU A 61 -1.08 -5.80 2.38
N GLU A 62 -1.74 -4.71 2.75
CA GLU A 62 -1.12 -3.57 3.40
C GLU A 62 -1.63 -3.40 4.84
N GLU A 63 -0.71 -3.26 5.78
CA GLU A 63 -0.98 -2.76 7.12
C GLU A 63 -0.50 -1.32 7.22
N VAL A 64 -1.43 -0.39 7.48
CA VAL A 64 -1.18 1.04 7.59
C VAL A 64 -1.49 1.48 9.02
N LYS A 65 -0.44 1.85 9.77
CA LYS A 65 -0.54 2.15 11.20
C LYS A 65 -0.08 3.57 11.52
N LEU A 66 -0.92 4.30 12.25
CA LEU A 66 -0.59 5.63 12.77
C LEU A 66 0.27 5.50 14.05
N ILE A 67 1.45 6.11 14.03
CA ILE A 67 2.39 6.14 15.16
C ILE A 67 2.44 7.57 15.73
N GLY A 68 1.85 7.73 16.92
CA GLY A 68 1.64 9.05 17.51
C GLY A 68 0.73 9.91 16.63
N THR A 69 1.17 11.11 16.28
CA THR A 69 0.44 12.04 15.39
C THR A 69 1.21 12.43 14.13
N GLN A 70 2.50 12.09 14.08
CA GLN A 70 3.45 12.60 13.09
C GLN A 70 3.94 11.53 12.11
N TYR A 71 3.75 10.25 12.43
CA TYR A 71 4.33 9.16 11.68
C TYR A 71 3.27 8.13 11.29
N ARG A 72 3.52 7.49 10.17
CA ARG A 72 2.75 6.34 9.71
C ARG A 72 3.72 5.27 9.24
N THR A 73 3.53 4.05 9.71
CA THR A 73 4.21 2.88 9.14
C THR A 73 3.28 2.21 8.16
N ARG A 74 3.81 1.78 7.02
CA ARG A 74 3.10 0.95 6.06
C ARG A 74 3.94 -0.27 5.73
N GLN A 75 3.38 -1.43 5.97
CA GLN A 75 3.96 -2.70 5.54
C GLN A 75 3.08 -3.30 4.46
N THR A 76 3.67 -3.79 3.39
CA THR A 76 2.96 -4.40 2.26
C THR A 76 3.55 -5.78 1.99
N ILE A 77 2.73 -6.81 1.92
CA ILE A 77 3.08 -8.08 1.29
C ILE A 77 2.58 -8.03 -0.15
N ILE A 78 3.49 -8.25 -1.10
CA ILE A 78 3.17 -8.32 -2.52
C ILE A 78 3.26 -9.77 -2.95
N SER A 79 2.14 -10.32 -3.38
CA SER A 79 2.09 -11.68 -3.92
C SER A 79 1.73 -11.65 -5.40
N ARG A 80 2.29 -12.58 -6.17
CA ARG A 80 2.02 -12.76 -7.60
C ARG A 80 1.73 -14.22 -7.86
N ALA A 81 0.63 -14.50 -8.55
CA ALA A 81 0.18 -15.87 -8.83
C ALA A 81 0.07 -16.75 -7.56
N GLY A 82 -0.32 -16.14 -6.43
CA GLY A 82 -0.49 -16.84 -5.15
C GLY A 82 0.77 -16.93 -4.28
N GLU A 83 1.94 -16.55 -4.79
CA GLU A 83 3.22 -16.68 -4.08
C GLU A 83 3.69 -15.31 -3.54
N GLU A 84 4.10 -15.23 -2.27
CA GLU A 84 4.72 -14.04 -1.69
C GLU A 84 6.07 -13.74 -2.35
N GLN A 85 6.19 -12.56 -2.97
CA GLN A 85 7.40 -12.17 -3.70
C GLN A 85 8.24 -11.15 -2.95
N MET A 86 7.58 -10.24 -2.22
CA MET A 86 8.25 -9.08 -1.63
C MET A 86 7.49 -8.55 -0.41
N ILE A 87 8.27 -8.04 0.54
CA ILE A 87 7.76 -7.18 1.60
C ILE A 87 8.26 -5.75 1.36
N GLY A 88 7.33 -4.80 1.28
CA GLY A 88 7.62 -3.37 1.31
C GLY A 88 7.43 -2.83 2.73
N GLN A 89 8.38 -2.02 3.22
CA GLN A 89 8.26 -1.33 4.49
C GLN A 89 8.55 0.15 4.31
N TYR A 90 7.65 0.98 4.82
CA TYR A 90 7.70 2.43 4.65
C TYR A 90 7.49 3.13 5.99
N LEU A 91 8.32 4.13 6.27
CA LEU A 91 8.10 5.12 7.30
C LEU A 91 7.74 6.45 6.63
N GLU A 92 6.53 6.91 6.87
CA GLU A 92 5.99 8.13 6.30
C GLU A 92 5.86 9.17 7.40
N LYS A 93 6.43 10.36 7.18
CA LYS A 93 6.42 11.48 8.12
C LYS A 93 5.50 12.58 7.62
N ARG A 94 4.61 13.07 8.49
CA ARG A 94 3.82 14.28 8.23
C ARG A 94 4.76 15.47 8.08
N LEU A 95 4.68 16.14 6.93
CA LEU A 95 5.34 17.42 6.72
C LEU A 95 4.55 18.51 7.47
N LYS A 96 5.27 19.48 8.03
CA LYS A 96 4.69 20.60 8.78
C LYS A 96 3.92 21.53 7.85
#